data_AF-A0A1I8EFN1-F1
#
_entry.id   AF-A0A1I8EFN1-F1
#
_cell.length_a   1.000
_cell.length_b   1.000
_cell.length_c   1.000
_cell.angle_alpha   90.00
_cell.angle_beta   90.00
_cell.angle_gamma   90.00
#
_symmetry.space_group_name_H-M   'P 1'
#
loop_
_entity.id
_entity.type
_entity.pdbx_description
1 polymer ?
#
loop_
_entity_poly.entity_id
_entity_poly.type
_entity_poly.pdbx_seq_one_letter_code
_entity_poly.pdbx_strand_id
1 'polypeptide(L)'
;MDQLTSINDDENELESVPLPIQTFLWRQTNPFLGAKIGKLHEASCVTFERVVVQNILHGLSPSLSDAINSISRWHFVRATFPHIVQCCASLLSEAISRDGLPMSGSLAKMLYILHWLLLDSANECYDVESKKV
;
A
#
# COMPACT_ATOMS: atom_id res chain seq x y z
N MET A 1 38.04 -13.19 7.26
CA MET A 1 37.34 -12.53 6.16
C MET A 1 35.89 -12.93 6.36
N ASP A 2 35.13 -12.02 6.98
CA ASP A 2 33.67 -12.02 7.15
C ASP A 2 33.42 -10.85 8.12
N GLN A 3 33.48 -9.64 7.54
CA GLN A 3 33.02 -8.45 8.27
C GLN A 3 31.50 -8.57 8.36
N LEU A 4 31.06 -8.73 9.60
CA LEU A 4 29.68 -8.65 10.05
C LEU A 4 29.09 -7.29 9.61
N THR A 5 28.54 -7.22 8.40
CA THR A 5 27.70 -6.10 7.94
C THR A 5 26.30 -6.27 8.54
N SER A 6 26.22 -6.16 9.86
CA SER A 6 24.98 -5.98 10.58
C SER A 6 25.06 -4.70 11.40
N ILE A 7 23.93 -4.01 11.53
CA ILE A 7 23.71 -2.75 12.27
C ILE A 7 23.86 -1.50 11.39
N ASN A 8 23.00 -1.36 10.38
CA ASN A 8 22.58 -0.05 9.84
C ASN A 8 21.14 -0.08 9.30
N ASP A 9 20.54 -1.26 9.11
CA ASP A 9 19.13 -1.36 8.68
C ASP A 9 18.13 -0.90 9.75
N ASP A 10 18.49 -0.97 11.04
CA ASP A 10 17.62 -0.59 12.17
C ASP A 10 17.36 0.93 12.27
N GLU A 11 18.27 1.79 11.79
CA GLU A 11 18.07 3.26 11.87
C GLU A 11 16.95 3.75 10.94
N ASN A 12 16.67 3.03 9.84
CA ASN A 12 15.58 3.36 8.91
C ASN A 12 14.21 2.85 9.39
N GLU A 13 14.14 1.92 10.34
CA GLU A 13 12.87 1.35 10.81
C GLU A 13 12.02 2.31 11.67
N LEU A 14 12.66 3.37 12.19
CA LEU A 14 12.02 4.38 13.03
C LEU A 14 11.67 5.67 12.29
N GLU A 15 11.92 5.74 10.98
CA GLU A 15 11.62 6.95 10.21
C GLU A 15 10.10 7.17 10.17
N SER A 16 9.65 8.34 10.63
CA SER A 16 8.22 8.63 10.68
C SER A 16 7.65 8.83 9.27
N VAL A 17 6.54 8.17 8.98
CA VAL A 17 5.80 8.39 7.73
C VAL A 17 5.32 9.86 7.66
N PRO A 18 5.60 10.62 6.59
CA PRO A 18 5.13 12.00 6.47
C PRO A 18 3.61 12.17 6.58
N LEU A 19 3.16 13.26 7.22
CA LEU A 19 1.72 13.52 7.46
C LEU A 19 0.84 13.48 6.19
N PRO A 20 1.27 14.00 5.01
CA PRO A 20 0.49 13.88 3.79
C PRO A 20 0.22 12.42 3.39
N ILE A 21 1.21 11.54 3.57
CA ILE A 21 1.07 10.10 3.31
C ILE A 21 0.10 9.47 4.31
N GLN A 22 0.27 9.74 5.61
CA GLN A 22 -0.64 9.22 6.65
C GLN A 22 -2.10 9.63 6.35
N THR A 23 -2.31 10.90 6.00
CA THR A 23 -3.63 11.44 5.65
C THR A 23 -4.20 10.77 4.41
N PHE A 24 -3.38 10.55 3.38
CA PHE A 24 -3.77 9.83 2.18
C PHE A 24 -4.22 8.40 2.49
N LEU A 25 -3.39 7.63 3.21
CA LEU A 25 -3.67 6.24 3.56
C LEU A 25 -4.93 6.12 4.43
N TRP A 26 -5.11 7.02 5.40
CA TRP A 26 -6.32 7.10 6.19
C TRP A 26 -7.56 7.34 5.31
N ARG A 27 -7.52 8.32 4.40
CA ARG A 27 -8.63 8.62 3.49
C ARG A 27 -9.01 7.44 2.60
N GLN A 28 -8.03 6.66 2.13
CA GLN A 28 -8.30 5.46 1.33
C GLN A 28 -8.84 4.29 2.15
N THR A 29 -8.43 4.18 3.41
CA THR A 29 -8.86 3.08 4.29
C THR A 29 -10.22 3.33 4.94
N ASN A 30 -10.53 4.60 5.24
CA ASN A 30 -11.72 4.99 5.98
C ASN A 30 -13.05 4.42 5.42
N PRO A 31 -13.28 4.35 4.09
CA PRO A 31 -14.48 3.71 3.55
C PRO A 31 -14.70 2.26 4.04
N PHE A 32 -13.62 1.51 4.22
CA PHE A 32 -13.62 0.09 4.59
C PHE A 32 -13.90 -0.15 6.08
N LEU A 33 -13.91 0.90 6.90
CA LEU A 33 -14.29 0.83 8.32
C LEU A 33 -15.81 0.91 8.51
N GLY A 34 -16.55 1.31 7.46
CA GLY A 34 -18.00 1.40 7.49
C GLY A 34 -18.69 0.06 7.21
N ALA A 35 -20.00 0.00 7.50
CA ALA A 35 -20.79 -1.22 7.41
C ALA A 35 -21.24 -1.62 5.98
N LYS A 36 -21.01 -0.77 4.97
CA LYS A 36 -21.51 -1.01 3.60
C LYS A 36 -20.44 -0.79 2.55
N ILE A 37 -20.15 -1.84 1.79
CA ILE A 37 -19.29 -1.79 0.61
C ILE A 37 -20.03 -1.08 -0.55
N GLY A 38 -19.34 -0.20 -1.25
CA GLY A 38 -19.90 0.59 -2.34
C GLY A 38 -18.84 1.26 -3.22
N LYS A 39 -19.25 2.20 -4.08
CA LYS A 39 -18.38 2.83 -5.11
C LYS A 39 -17.08 3.42 -4.56
N LEU A 40 -17.09 3.93 -3.32
CA LEU A 40 -15.88 4.48 -2.70
C LEU A 40 -14.80 3.41 -2.47
N HIS A 41 -15.19 2.16 -2.20
CA HIS A 41 -14.24 1.06 -2.01
C HIS A 41 -13.52 0.74 -3.31
N GLU A 42 -14.27 0.66 -4.42
CA GLU A 42 -13.71 0.44 -5.75
C GLU A 42 -12.73 1.56 -6.13
N ALA A 43 -13.10 2.82 -5.91
CA ALA A 43 -12.23 3.96 -6.15
C ALA A 43 -10.93 3.90 -5.32
N SER A 44 -11.03 3.50 -4.05
CA SER A 44 -9.86 3.30 -3.20
C SER A 44 -9.00 2.12 -3.64
N CYS A 45 -9.58 1.01 -4.10
CA CYS A 45 -8.82 -0.13 -4.64
C CYS A 45 -8.01 0.29 -5.89
N VAL A 46 -8.63 1.04 -6.81
CA VAL A 46 -7.95 1.60 -7.99
C VAL A 46 -6.84 2.56 -7.58
N THR A 47 -7.09 3.40 -6.58
CA THR A 47 -6.10 4.36 -6.08
C THR A 47 -4.90 3.66 -5.45
N PHE A 48 -5.13 2.62 -4.64
CA PHE A 48 -4.06 1.81 -4.07
C PHE A 48 -3.23 1.12 -5.14
N GLU A 49 -3.85 0.44 -6.11
CA GLU A 49 -3.12 -0.19 -7.21
C GLU A 49 -2.24 0.83 -7.96
N ARG A 50 -2.82 1.97 -8.32
CA ARG A 50 -2.13 3.01 -9.08
C ARG A 50 -0.94 3.62 -8.35
N VAL A 51 -1.10 3.92 -7.06
CA VAL A 51 -0.07 4.66 -6.28
C VAL A 51 0.92 3.70 -5.62
N VAL A 52 0.46 2.57 -5.09
CA VAL A 52 1.26 1.62 -4.29
C VAL A 52 1.92 0.54 -5.14
N VAL A 53 1.25 0.03 -6.17
CA VAL A 53 1.87 -0.97 -7.05
C VAL A 53 2.56 -0.28 -8.22
N GLN A 54 1.81 0.51 -8.99
CA GLN A 54 2.32 1.08 -10.25
C GLN A 54 3.21 2.32 -10.05
N ASN A 55 3.30 2.85 -8.83
CA ASN A 55 4.06 4.07 -8.50
C ASN A 55 3.69 5.30 -9.35
N ILE A 56 2.43 5.40 -9.79
CA ILE A 56 1.95 6.52 -10.62
C ILE A 56 1.44 7.63 -9.70
N LEU A 57 2.22 8.71 -9.58
CA LEU A 57 1.89 9.87 -8.74
C LEU A 57 1.17 11.01 -9.50
N HIS A 58 1.02 10.88 -10.82
CA HIS A 58 0.39 11.91 -11.65
C HIS A 58 -1.05 12.19 -11.19
N GLY A 59 -1.42 13.47 -11.03
CA GLY A 59 -2.77 13.87 -10.59
C GLY A 59 -3.03 13.76 -9.09
N LEU A 60 -2.02 13.39 -8.29
CA LEU A 60 -2.03 13.61 -6.84
C LEU A 60 -1.75 15.09 -6.52
N SER A 61 -2.08 15.54 -5.31
CA SER A 61 -1.71 16.89 -4.87
C SER A 61 -0.19 17.04 -4.77
N PRO A 62 0.38 18.22 -5.07
CA PRO A 62 1.83 18.45 -4.96
C PRO A 62 2.39 18.03 -3.60
N SER A 63 1.70 18.43 -2.52
CA SER A 63 2.09 18.08 -1.15
C SER A 63 2.17 16.56 -0.87
N LEU A 64 1.35 15.75 -1.54
CA LEU A 64 1.38 14.30 -1.37
C LEU A 64 2.50 13.69 -2.23
N SER A 65 2.63 14.15 -3.48
CA SER A 65 3.69 13.70 -4.38
C SER A 65 5.08 14.01 -3.81
N ASP A 66 5.27 15.21 -3.27
CA ASP A 66 6.54 15.63 -2.65
C ASP A 66 6.86 14.77 -1.42
N ALA A 67 5.86 14.49 -0.59
CA ALA A 67 6.01 13.63 0.59
C ALA A 67 6.30 12.15 0.24
N ILE A 68 5.73 11.63 -0.86
CA ILE A 68 6.04 10.26 -1.33
C ILE A 68 7.47 10.21 -1.87
N ASN A 69 7.93 11.26 -2.55
CA ASN A 69 9.29 11.34 -3.09
C ASN A 69 10.35 11.64 -2.02
N SER A 70 9.96 12.10 -0.82
CA SER A 70 10.89 12.41 0.26
C SER A 70 11.32 11.20 1.09
N ILE A 71 10.70 10.03 0.88
CA ILE A 71 11.06 8.77 1.54
C ILE A 71 11.41 7.71 0.50
N SER A 72 12.08 6.63 0.93
CA SER A 72 12.37 5.50 0.05
C SER A 72 11.09 4.84 -0.46
N ARG A 73 11.16 4.19 -1.63
CA ARG A 73 9.97 3.53 -2.18
C ARG A 73 9.53 2.40 -1.25
N TRP A 74 10.50 1.69 -0.69
CA TRP A 74 10.25 0.63 0.27
C TRP A 74 9.57 1.13 1.55
N HIS A 75 10.01 2.27 2.09
CA HIS A 75 9.40 2.87 3.27
C HIS A 75 7.91 3.21 3.01
N PHE A 76 7.59 3.84 1.87
CA PHE A 76 6.19 4.11 1.51
C PHE A 76 5.36 2.81 1.40
N VAL A 77 5.90 1.79 0.73
CA VAL A 77 5.24 0.49 0.53
C VAL A 77 4.97 -0.20 1.87
N ARG A 78 5.94 -0.25 2.79
CA ARG A 78 5.76 -0.76 4.16
C ARG A 78 4.66 -0.02 4.92
N ALA A 79 4.65 1.31 4.84
CA ALA A 79 3.64 2.13 5.49
C ALA A 79 2.22 1.81 5.00
N THR A 80 2.06 1.35 3.76
CA THR A 80 0.74 0.99 3.20
C THR A 80 0.22 -0.37 3.68
N PHE A 81 1.10 -1.29 4.09
CA PHE A 81 0.74 -2.68 4.41
C PHE A 81 -0.45 -2.83 5.39
N PRO A 82 -0.47 -2.19 6.58
CA PRO A 82 -1.58 -2.35 7.52
C PRO A 82 -2.92 -1.86 6.93
N HIS A 83 -2.89 -0.85 6.07
CA HIS A 83 -4.08 -0.33 5.38
C HIS A 83 -4.63 -1.34 4.37
N ILE A 84 -3.76 -1.99 3.60
CA ILE A 84 -4.16 -3.00 2.63
C ILE A 84 -4.77 -4.22 3.33
N VAL A 85 -4.15 -4.68 4.43
CA VAL A 85 -4.69 -5.78 5.25
C VAL A 85 -6.09 -5.44 5.79
N GLN A 86 -6.28 -4.22 6.31
CA GLN A 86 -7.59 -3.75 6.78
C GLN A 86 -8.65 -3.75 5.66
N CYS A 87 -8.29 -3.27 4.47
CA CYS A 87 -9.20 -3.25 3.32
C CYS A 87 -9.58 -4.68 2.87
N CYS A 88 -8.61 -5.59 2.83
CA CYS A 88 -8.84 -7.01 2.53
C CYS A 88 -9.79 -7.65 3.55
N ALA A 89 -9.55 -7.45 4.85
CA ALA A 89 -10.39 -8.01 5.91
C ALA A 89 -11.86 -7.58 5.78
N SER A 90 -12.09 -6.29 5.53
CA SER A 90 -13.43 -5.73 5.32
C SER A 90 -14.13 -6.36 4.10
N LEU A 91 -13.43 -6.45 2.96
CA LEU A 91 -13.99 -7.04 1.74
C LEU A 91 -14.22 -8.56 1.86
N LEU A 92 -13.35 -9.28 2.57
CA LEU A 92 -13.52 -10.71 2.84
C LEU A 92 -14.73 -10.97 3.73
N SER A 93 -14.92 -10.15 4.78
CA SER A 93 -16.09 -10.26 5.66
C SER A 93 -17.41 -10.09 4.89
N GLU A 94 -17.45 -9.16 3.93
CA GLU A 94 -18.61 -8.99 3.04
C GLU A 94 -18.76 -10.18 2.09
N ALA A 95 -17.67 -10.72 1.55
CA ALA A 95 -17.72 -11.85 0.62
C ALA A 95 -18.24 -13.14 1.29
N ILE A 96 -17.89 -13.40 2.55
CA ILE A 96 -18.40 -14.53 3.33
C ILE A 96 -19.93 -14.45 3.48
N SER A 97 -20.49 -13.24 3.55
CA SER A 97 -21.93 -13.01 3.67
C SER A 97 -22.68 -13.21 2.34
N ARG A 98 -21.97 -13.42 1.23
CA ARG A 98 -22.51 -13.55 -0.14
C ARG A 98 -22.29 -14.96 -0.68
N ASP A 99 -23.05 -15.91 -0.15
CA ASP A 99 -22.94 -17.32 -0.56
C ASP A 99 -23.24 -17.52 -2.06
N GLY A 100 -22.44 -18.35 -2.72
CA GLY A 100 -22.59 -18.72 -4.14
C GLY A 100 -22.27 -17.63 -5.19
N LEU A 101 -21.92 -16.41 -4.78
CA LEU A 101 -21.53 -15.34 -5.71
C LEU A 101 -20.01 -15.30 -5.95
N PRO A 102 -19.57 -14.93 -7.17
CA PRO A 102 -18.15 -14.77 -7.44
C PRO A 102 -17.56 -13.61 -6.63
N MET A 103 -16.25 -13.70 -6.39
CA MET A 103 -15.48 -12.65 -5.74
C MET A 103 -15.63 -11.31 -6.48
N SER A 104 -15.89 -10.24 -5.73
CA SER A 104 -15.99 -8.90 -6.30
C SER A 104 -14.67 -8.45 -6.93
N GLY A 105 -14.73 -7.62 -7.97
CA GLY A 105 -13.53 -7.03 -8.58
C GLY A 105 -12.66 -6.25 -7.59
N SER A 106 -13.29 -5.57 -6.63
CA SER A 106 -12.58 -4.88 -5.53
C SER A 106 -11.79 -5.85 -4.66
N LEU A 107 -12.39 -6.98 -4.26
CA LEU A 107 -11.71 -7.99 -3.45
C LEU A 107 -10.57 -8.66 -4.23
N ALA A 108 -10.81 -9.04 -5.50
CA ALA A 108 -9.77 -9.59 -6.36
C ALA A 108 -8.56 -8.64 -6.47
N LYS A 109 -8.82 -7.34 -6.68
CA LYS A 109 -7.78 -6.31 -6.78
C LYS A 109 -7.02 -6.11 -5.47
N MET A 110 -7.72 -6.04 -4.35
CA MET A 110 -7.05 -5.88 -3.06
C MET A 110 -6.19 -7.09 -2.69
N LEU A 111 -6.66 -8.30 -2.98
CA LEU A 111 -5.86 -9.52 -2.79
C LEU A 111 -4.65 -9.56 -3.71
N TYR A 112 -4.77 -9.09 -4.96
CA TYR A 112 -3.63 -8.92 -5.86
C TYR A 112 -2.59 -7.96 -5.29
N ILE A 113 -3.01 -6.78 -4.80
CA ILE A 113 -2.10 -5.80 -4.17
C ILE A 113 -1.43 -6.40 -2.94
N LEU A 114 -2.17 -7.13 -2.10
CA LEU A 114 -1.62 -7.80 -0.92
C LEU A 114 -0.59 -8.87 -1.31
N HIS A 115 -0.85 -9.64 -2.36
CA HIS A 115 0.08 -10.65 -2.86
C HIS A 115 1.39 -10.01 -3.31
N TRP A 116 1.31 -8.96 -4.15
CA TRP A 116 2.48 -8.20 -4.60
C TRP A 116 3.26 -7.61 -3.42
N LEU A 117 2.56 -7.06 -2.41
CA LEU A 117 3.21 -6.56 -1.19
C LEU A 117 4.02 -7.63 -0.47
N LEU A 118 3.49 -8.85 -0.35
CA LEU A 118 4.11 -9.92 0.41
C LEU A 118 5.27 -10.61 -0.32
N LEU A 119 5.21 -10.72 -1.65
CA LEU A 119 6.17 -11.52 -2.41
C LEU A 119 7.19 -10.70 -3.20
N ASP A 120 6.74 -9.68 -3.92
CA ASP A 120 7.55 -9.05 -4.97
C ASP A 120 8.03 -7.65 -4.58
N SER A 121 7.26 -6.95 -3.74
CA SER A 121 7.45 -5.50 -3.52
C SER A 121 8.81 -5.13 -2.95
N ALA A 122 9.38 -5.92 -2.04
CA ALA A 122 10.70 -5.64 -1.47
C ALA A 122 11.80 -5.66 -2.54
N ASN A 123 11.79 -6.68 -3.39
CA ASN A 123 12.77 -6.82 -4.46
C ASN A 123 12.60 -5.73 -5.54
N GLU A 124 11.35 -5.47 -5.96
CA GLU A 124 11.07 -4.42 -6.95
C GLU A 124 11.43 -3.01 -6.44
N CYS A 125 11.24 -2.73 -5.16
CA CYS A 125 11.66 -1.45 -4.57
C CYS A 125 13.18 -1.30 -4.57
N TYR A 126 13.90 -2.36 -4.21
CA TYR A 126 15.37 -2.39 -4.21
C TYR A 126 15.95 -2.22 -5.63
N ASP A 127 15.38 -2.89 -6.63
CA ASP A 127 15.80 -2.79 -8.04
C ASP A 127 15.61 -1.38 -8.61
N VAL A 128 14.63 -0.62 -8.10
CA VAL A 128 14.40 0.77 -8.52
C VAL A 128 15.41 1.72 -7.86
N GLU A 129 15.76 1.49 -6.60
CA GLU A 129 16.71 2.32 -5.86
C GLU A 129 18.15 2.10 -6.33
N SER A 130 18.53 0.85 -6.62
CA SER A 130 19.84 0.52 -7.18
C SER A 130 20.09 1.15 -8.57
N LYS A 131 19.04 1.38 -9.36
CA LYS A 131 19.13 2.07 -10.68
C LYS A 131 19.27 3.60 -10.59
N LYS A 132 19.09 4.20 -9.40
CA LYS A 132 19.24 5.65 -9.19
C LYS A 132 20.67 6.06 -8.80
N VAL A 133 21.51 5.08 -8.47
CA VAL A 133 22.94 5.24 -8.13
C VAL A 133 23.78 5.08 -9.39
#